data_AF-A0A5Q5BT11-F1
#
_entry.id   AF-A0A5Q5BT11-F1
#
_cell.length_a   1.000
_cell.length_b   1.000
_cell.length_c   1.000
_cell.angle_alpha   90.00
_cell.angle_beta   90.00
_cell.angle_gamma   90.00
#
_symmetry.space_group_name_H-M   'P 1'
#
loop_
_entity.id
_entity.type
_entity.pdbx_description
1 polymer ?
#
loop_
_entity_poly.entity_id
_entity_poly.type
_entity_poly.pdbx_seq_one_letter_code
_entity_poly.pdbx_strand_id
1 'polypeptide(L)' 'MHSINLSQFKDDDDEVITTAETDPAAMSVSVRTTGEIVDVDAAVDKLRPLGADGLKELFVTCAQAAFAHRYDPLLDE' A
#
# COMPACT_ATOMS: atom_id res chain seq x y z
N MET A 1 4.16 13.52 -10.02
CA MET A 1 4.75 12.67 -8.96
C MET A 1 3.58 12.15 -8.15
N HIS A 2 3.35 10.84 -8.13
CA HIS A 2 2.32 10.25 -7.27
C HIS A 2 2.81 10.40 -5.84
N SER A 3 2.00 10.98 -4.96
CA SER A 3 2.26 10.90 -3.52
C SER A 3 1.84 9.51 -3.04
N ILE A 4 2.49 9.00 -2.01
CA ILE A 4 2.08 7.75 -1.35
C ILE A 4 1.48 8.13 0.00
N ASN A 5 0.21 7.80 0.19
CA ASN A 5 -0.49 7.96 1.45
C ASN A 5 -0.36 6.66 2.25
N LEU A 6 -0.10 6.78 3.54
CA LEU A 6 -0.02 5.66 4.47
C LEU A 6 -1.19 5.73 5.43
N SER A 7 -1.78 4.58 5.70
CA SER A 7 -2.84 4.43 6.70
C SER A 7 -2.68 3.09 7.42
N GLN A 8 -3.28 2.99 8.60
CA GLN A 8 -3.36 1.74 9.35
C GLN A 8 -4.78 1.48 9.81
N PHE A 9 -5.13 0.21 9.87
CA PHE A 9 -6.34 -0.28 10.51
C PHE A 9 -6.04 -1.59 11.23
N LYS A 10 -6.91 -1.99 12.15
CA LYS A 10 -6.91 -3.34 12.71
C LYS A 10 -7.92 -4.18 11.97
N ASP A 11 -7.54 -5.40 11.61
CA ASP A 11 -8.47 -6.39 11.08
C ASP A 11 -9.27 -7.06 12.22
N ASP A 12 -10.09 -8.06 11.85
CA ASP A 12 -10.95 -8.78 12.79
C ASP A 12 -10.16 -9.63 13.82
N ASP A 13 -8.86 -9.86 13.60
CA ASP A 13 -7.96 -10.62 14.48
C ASP A 13 -7.04 -9.71 15.32
N ASP A 14 -7.35 -8.41 15.40
CA ASP A 14 -6.53 -7.37 16.06
C ASP A 14 -5.14 -7.17 15.43
N GLU A 15 -4.90 -7.68 14.21
CA GLU A 15 -3.64 -7.47 13.51
C GLU A 15 -3.59 -6.07 12.90
N VAL A 16 -2.48 -5.37 13.11
CA VAL A 16 -2.27 -4.05 12.49
C VAL A 16 -1.85 -4.25 11.03
N ILE A 17 -2.67 -3.72 10.14
CA ILE A 17 -2.45 -3.71 8.70
C ILE A 17 -2.07 -2.30 8.29
N THR A 18 -0.92 -2.15 7.63
CA THR A 18 -0.45 -0.89 7.06
C THR A 18 -0.67 -0.88 5.57
N THR A 19 -1.41 0.11 5.07
CA THR A 19 -1.72 0.26 3.65
C THR A 19 -1.00 1.48 3.09
N ALA A 20 -0.25 1.29 2.00
CA ALA A 20 0.28 2.36 1.18
C ALA A 20 -0.57 2.48 -0.09
N GLU A 21 -1.06 3.67 -0.39
CA GLU A 21 -1.90 3.96 -1.55
C GLU A 21 -1.35 5.14 -2.36
N THR A 22 -1.41 5.06 -3.68
CA THR A 22 -1.05 6.17 -4.57
C THR A 22 -2.08 7.29 -4.50
N ASP A 23 -1.66 8.54 -4.60
CA ASP A 23 -2.54 9.70 -4.82
C ASP A 23 -2.24 10.34 -6.20
N PRO A 24 -3.17 10.31 -7.16
CA PRO A 24 -4.53 9.78 -7.08
C PRO A 24 -4.61 8.25 -6.92
N ALA A 25 -5.66 7.78 -6.24
CA ALA A 25 -5.95 6.36 -5.98
C ALA A 25 -5.94 5.54 -7.27
N ALA A 26 -4.97 4.63 -7.38
CA ALA A 26 -4.78 3.76 -8.53
C ALA A 26 -4.17 2.41 -8.14
N MET A 27 -3.35 2.38 -7.09
CA MET A 27 -2.81 1.16 -6.51
C MET A 27 -2.72 1.30 -5.00
N SER A 28 -3.03 0.23 -4.28
CA SER A 28 -2.74 0.10 -2.86
C SER A 28 -2.08 -1.24 -2.55
N VAL A 29 -1.21 -1.25 -1.54
CA VAL A 29 -0.59 -2.47 -1.02
C VAL A 29 -0.71 -2.47 0.49
N SER A 30 -1.28 -3.54 1.04
CA SER A 30 -1.53 -3.72 2.47
C SER A 30 -0.61 -4.78 3.05
N VAL A 31 0.05 -4.47 4.16
CA VAL A 31 1.11 -5.27 4.76
C VAL A 31 0.87 -5.43 6.26
N ARG A 32 1.00 -6.67 6.76
CA ARG A 32 1.01 -6.99 8.19
C ARG A 32 2.26 -6.49 8.88
N THR A 33 2.22 -6.38 10.20
CA THR A 33 3.43 -6.14 11.03
C THR A 33 4.56 -7.16 10.80
N THR A 34 4.24 -8.38 10.34
CA THR A 34 5.22 -9.41 9.95
C THR A 34 5.97 -9.08 8.65
N GLY A 35 5.42 -8.18 7.83
CA GLY A 35 5.90 -7.88 6.48
C GLY A 35 5.20 -8.68 5.38
N GLU A 36 4.28 -9.58 5.73
CA GLU A 36 3.44 -10.30 4.76
C GLU A 36 2.50 -9.31 4.03
N ILE A 37 2.49 -9.36 2.70
CA ILE A 37 1.49 -8.65 1.88
C ILE A 37 0.20 -9.43 1.96
N VAL A 38 -0.86 -8.80 2.46
CA VAL A 38 -2.19 -9.42 2.62
C VAL A 38 -3.18 -9.01 1.54
N ASP A 39 -2.99 -7.85 0.94
CA ASP A 39 -3.88 -7.35 -0.11
C ASP A 39 -3.17 -6.39 -1.07
N VAL A 40 -3.62 -6.38 -2.32
CA VAL A 40 -3.15 -5.51 -3.40
C VAL A 40 -4.34 -5.11 -4.26
N ASP A 41 -4.75 -3.84 -4.19
CA ASP A 41 -5.77 -3.29 -5.08
C ASP A 41 -5.12 -2.53 -6.26
N ALA A 42 -5.75 -2.64 -7.42
CA ALA A 42 -5.23 -2.08 -8.67
C ALA A 42 -6.36 -1.62 -9.59
N ALA A 43 -6.46 -0.31 -9.82
CA ALA A 43 -7.37 0.29 -10.80
C ALA A 43 -6.82 0.12 -12.22
N VAL A 44 -7.16 -1.00 -12.87
CA VAL A 44 -6.63 -1.41 -14.19
C VAL A 44 -6.67 -0.30 -15.24
N ASP A 45 -7.77 0.47 -15.32
CA ASP A 45 -7.92 1.54 -16.31
C ASP A 45 -6.94 2.70 -16.11
N LYS A 46 -6.53 2.95 -14.85
CA LYS A 46 -5.54 3.99 -14.51
C LYS A 46 -4.11 3.50 -14.67
N LEU A 47 -3.87 2.20 -14.47
CA LEU A 47 -2.54 1.61 -14.49
C LEU A 47 -2.11 1.11 -15.88
N ARG A 48 -3.05 0.71 -16.74
CA ARG A 48 -2.75 0.19 -18.09
C ARG A 48 -1.87 1.13 -18.94
N PRO A 49 -2.05 2.48 -18.92
CA PRO A 49 -1.19 3.39 -19.67
C PRO A 49 0.29 3.39 -19.25
N LEU A 50 0.60 2.93 -18.03
CA LEU A 50 1.97 2.94 -17.48
C LEU A 50 2.85 1.81 -18.03
N GLY A 51 2.24 0.79 -18.65
CA GLY A 51 2.95 -0.41 -19.10
C GLY A 51 3.53 -1.23 -17.94
N ALA A 52 4.29 -2.27 -18.30
CA ALA A 52 4.83 -3.21 -17.32
C ALA A 52 5.83 -2.56 -16.35
N ASP A 53 6.69 -1.68 -16.86
CA ASP A 53 7.75 -1.06 -16.04
C ASP A 53 7.16 -0.07 -15.03
N GLY A 54 6.23 0.79 -15.46
CA GLY A 54 5.58 1.75 -14.55
C GLY A 54 4.68 1.07 -13.52
N LEU A 55 3.99 -0.02 -13.91
CA LEU A 55 3.24 -0.84 -12.96
C LEU A 55 4.16 -1.47 -11.90
N LYS A 56 5.29 -2.04 -12.33
CA LYS A 56 6.28 -2.65 -11.44
C LYS A 56 6.85 -1.61 -10.48
N GLU A 57 7.20 -0.43 -10.97
CA GLU A 57 7.74 0.65 -10.14
C GLU A 57 6.73 1.05 -9.06
N LEU A 58 5.49 1.35 -9.43
CA LEU A 58 4.44 1.73 -8.47
C LEU A 58 4.19 0.64 -7.42
N PHE A 59 4.11 -0.62 -7.86
CA PHE A 59 3.91 -1.74 -6.95
C PHE A 59 5.04 -1.86 -5.94
N VAL A 60 6.29 -1.82 -6.40
CA VAL A 60 7.45 -1.90 -5.53
C VAL A 60 7.49 -0.71 -4.58
N THR A 61 7.20 0.51 -5.05
CA THR A 61 7.16 1.71 -4.20
C THR A 61 6.09 1.61 -3.11
N CYS A 62 4.87 1.19 -3.45
CA CYS A 62 3.81 1.02 -2.44
C CYS A 62 4.16 -0.09 -1.45
N ALA A 63 4.63 -1.24 -1.92
CA ALA A 63 5.02 -2.36 -1.06
C ALA A 63 6.16 -1.96 -0.10
N GLN A 64 7.17 -1.25 -0.59
CA GLN A 64 8.27 -0.75 0.24
C GLN A 64 7.80 0.26 1.27
N ALA A 65 6.90 1.19 0.90
CA ALA A 65 6.34 2.16 1.83
C ALA A 65 5.53 1.46 2.93
N ALA A 66 4.58 0.58 2.58
CA ALA A 66 3.78 -0.15 3.56
C ALA A 66 4.68 -1.00 4.49
N PHE A 67 5.68 -1.70 3.94
CA PHE A 67 6.61 -2.49 4.73
C PHE A 67 7.46 -1.64 5.67
N ALA A 68 8.01 -0.53 5.20
CA ALA A 68 8.89 0.33 6.00
C ALA A 68 8.17 0.96 7.19
N HIS A 69 6.89 1.30 7.01
CA HIS A 69 6.08 2.02 8.00
C HIS A 69 5.17 1.10 8.84
N ARG A 70 5.32 -0.23 8.74
CA ARG A 70 4.43 -1.20 9.41
C ARG A 70 4.44 -1.18 10.95
N TYR A 71 5.38 -0.45 11.55
CA TYR A 71 5.48 -0.28 12.99
C TYR A 71 5.27 1.17 13.43
N ASP A 72 4.98 2.07 12.49
CA ASP A 72 4.67 3.45 12.81
C ASP A 72 3.32 3.50 13.55
N PRO A 73 3.17 4.34 14.58
CA PRO A 73 1.91 4.47 15.30
C PRO A 73 0.96 5.40 14.52
N LEU A 74 0.37 4.89 13.44
CA LEU A 74 -0.55 5.66 12.58
C LEU A 74 -2.03 5.47 12.95
N LEU A 75 -2.32 4.52 13.85
CA LEU A 75 -3.62 4.41 14.49
C LEU A 75 -3.74 5.51 15.55
N ASP A 76 -4.76 6.36 15.42
CA ASP A 76 -5.14 7.28 16.51
C ASP A 76 -5.59 6.46 17.73
N GLU A 77 -5.17 6.87 18.94
CA GLU A 77 -5.59 6.27 20.23
C GLU A 77 -7.12 6.32 20.45
#